data_AF-A0A6N8GAH4-F1
#
_entry.id   AF-A0A6N8GAH4-F1
#
_cell.length_a   1.000
_cell.length_b   1.000
_cell.length_c   1.000
_cell.angle_alpha   90.00
_cell.angle_beta   90.00
_cell.angle_gamma   90.00
#
_symmetry.space_group_name_H-M   'P 1'
#
loop_
_entity.id
_entity.type
_entity.pdbx_description
1 polymer ?
#
loop_
_entity_poly.entity_id
_entity_poly.type
_entity_poly.pdbx_seq_one_letter_code
_entity_poly.pdbx_strand_id
1 'polypeptide(L)'
;MRNHRKRWIALAGAATLSAAGLLGAAGPAAAGGPGERPAAQQQGSTYTIDGFEVRYLPPGLQRLGIHAVSAADADGRSSAISWVASDRVHGRVTVVRSARIGDVEDLRAARYGHLEDASLKRTRTNGAAAYLSERTGEMFWVPERGVGVGTYLRPARWDSGELASFSAGVRQRTEPGDPGQDAQPGGQEGAADDGAPSGPVGGAQGGDTAAGTEQGGAAGSAEEPAGAAGTQAPPEESVPIRRIAPQRAADPSPGAAVAAPEEPPQTGAQPPAAASGDSGGAPPGTGAGGSGSAGAEPAGTGPDGPASGMSPMAVRTCLAEELLLKESDARPAEVAADSGELLKLWRSVGSDTQHEAARVCAARLGAETRQVQQVVSALDTRLDEAVGPRQGARQSEHAR
;
A
#
# COMPACT_ATOMS: atom_id res chain seq x y z
N MET A 1 -7.51 -4.28 36.22
CA MET A 1 -7.55 -3.07 35.37
C MET A 1 -6.13 -2.53 35.26
N ARG A 2 -5.42 -2.83 34.16
CA ARG A 2 -4.08 -2.28 33.90
C ARG A 2 -4.21 -1.30 32.73
N ASN A 3 -4.00 -0.02 33.02
CA ASN A 3 -4.11 1.07 32.05
C ASN A 3 -2.88 1.06 31.14
N HIS A 4 -3.06 0.79 29.85
CA HIS A 4 -2.04 1.02 28.84
C HIS A 4 -1.97 2.53 28.54
N ARG A 5 -0.93 3.20 29.05
CA ARG A 5 -0.61 4.57 28.65
C ARG A 5 0.03 4.57 27.27
N LYS A 6 -0.72 5.02 26.26
CA LYS A 6 -0.18 5.38 24.94
C LYS A 6 0.69 6.63 25.11
N ARG A 7 2.01 6.46 25.03
CA ARG A 7 2.94 7.59 24.86
C ARG A 7 3.12 7.83 23.38
N TRP A 8 2.54 8.90 22.87
CA TRP A 8 2.89 9.45 21.56
C TRP A 8 4.20 10.23 21.72
N ILE A 9 5.24 9.83 21.00
CA ILE A 9 6.48 10.60 20.87
C ILE A 9 6.24 11.60 19.75
N ALA A 10 6.11 12.88 20.10
CA ALA A 10 6.13 13.98 19.15
C ALA A 10 7.60 14.23 18.74
N LEU A 11 7.95 13.90 17.50
CA LEU A 11 9.21 14.28 16.88
C LEU A 11 9.12 15.75 16.45
N ALA A 12 9.62 16.65 17.29
CA ALA A 12 9.83 18.04 16.94
C ALA A 12 11.16 18.17 16.18
N GLY A 13 11.08 18.24 14.85
CA GLY A 13 12.22 18.60 14.00
C GLY A 13 12.44 20.11 14.03
N ALA A 14 13.62 20.52 14.49
CA ALA A 14 14.08 21.90 14.44
C ALA A 14 14.42 22.29 12.99
N ALA A 15 13.71 23.27 12.43
CA ALA A 15 14.07 23.93 11.19
C ALA A 15 14.98 25.12 11.51
N THR A 16 16.26 25.04 11.14
CA THR A 16 17.18 26.17 11.15
C THR A 16 16.91 27.04 9.92
N LEU A 17 16.36 28.24 10.15
CA LEU A 17 16.18 29.28 9.13
C LEU A 17 17.53 29.91 8.80
N SER A 18 18.06 29.62 7.61
CA SER A 18 19.14 30.42 7.01
C SER A 18 18.53 31.68 6.39
N ALA A 19 18.69 32.81 7.07
CA ALA A 19 18.44 34.14 6.54
C ALA A 19 19.68 34.67 5.83
N ALA A 20 19.59 34.89 4.52
CA ALA A 20 20.43 35.84 3.79
C ALA A 20 19.61 36.39 2.62
N GLY A 21 19.30 37.68 2.68
CA GLY A 21 18.52 38.36 1.65
C GLY A 21 19.39 38.93 0.53
N LEU A 22 18.76 39.21 -0.62
CA LEU A 22 19.07 40.38 -1.44
C LEU A 22 17.86 40.74 -2.33
N LEU A 23 17.66 42.05 -2.48
CA LEU A 23 16.49 42.74 -3.04
C LEU A 23 16.34 42.57 -4.56
N GLY A 24 15.10 42.45 -5.05
CA GLY A 24 14.77 42.58 -6.47
C GLY A 24 13.27 42.48 -6.72
N ALA A 25 12.64 43.59 -7.12
CA ALA A 25 11.21 43.74 -7.35
C ALA A 25 10.72 43.11 -8.66
N ALA A 26 9.73 42.22 -8.58
CA ALA A 26 8.64 41.97 -9.54
C ALA A 26 7.71 40.89 -8.94
N GLY A 27 6.40 41.13 -8.93
CA GLY A 27 5.44 40.38 -8.12
C GLY A 27 5.37 38.87 -8.43
N PRO A 28 5.15 38.00 -7.44
CA PRO A 28 4.93 36.60 -7.70
C PRO A 28 3.49 36.41 -8.14
N ALA A 29 3.30 35.92 -9.37
CA ALA A 29 2.22 34.98 -9.62
C ALA A 29 2.28 33.91 -8.53
N ALA A 30 1.13 33.52 -7.98
CA ALA A 30 1.01 32.50 -6.94
C ALA A 30 1.60 31.17 -7.43
N ALA A 31 2.91 31.00 -7.25
CA ALA A 31 3.60 29.74 -7.42
C ALA A 31 3.18 28.85 -6.26
N GLY A 32 2.47 27.76 -6.58
CA GLY A 32 2.00 26.76 -5.62
C GLY A 32 3.11 26.38 -4.66
N GLY A 33 2.84 26.57 -3.37
CA GLY A 33 3.75 26.20 -2.29
C GLY A 33 4.03 24.69 -2.27
N PRO A 34 5.08 24.26 -1.54
CA PRO A 34 5.41 22.85 -1.35
C PRO A 34 4.15 22.09 -0.93
N GLY A 35 3.76 21.15 -1.78
CA GLY A 35 2.41 20.58 -1.86
C GLY A 35 1.82 20.21 -0.52
N GLU A 36 0.60 20.68 -0.30
CA GLU A 36 -0.30 20.22 0.75
C GLU A 36 -0.30 18.69 0.77
N ARG A 37 0.33 18.11 1.80
CA ARG A 37 0.38 16.66 1.98
C ARG A 37 -1.07 16.20 2.17
N PRO A 38 -1.61 15.33 1.31
CA PRO A 38 -2.99 14.89 1.47
C PRO A 38 -3.10 14.14 2.79
N ALA A 39 -3.82 14.73 3.74
CA ALA A 39 -4.21 14.06 4.96
C ALA A 39 -5.40 13.17 4.60
N ALA A 40 -5.31 11.87 4.89
CA ALA A 40 -6.52 11.07 4.98
C ALA A 40 -7.38 11.65 6.10
N GLN A 41 -8.47 12.30 5.75
CA GLN A 41 -9.34 12.95 6.72
C GLN A 41 -10.51 12.02 7.01
N GLN A 42 -10.60 11.57 8.25
CA GLN A 42 -11.80 10.89 8.72
C GLN A 42 -12.85 11.97 9.04
N GLN A 43 -13.83 12.17 8.15
CA GLN A 43 -14.99 13.00 8.41
C GLN A 43 -16.17 12.09 8.77
N GLY A 44 -16.30 11.77 10.06
CA GLY A 44 -17.32 10.84 10.56
C GLY A 44 -17.02 9.37 10.21
N SER A 45 -18.03 8.67 9.68
CA SER A 45 -17.93 7.26 9.22
C SER A 45 -17.41 7.12 7.79
N THR A 46 -17.05 8.22 7.14
CA THR A 46 -16.59 8.27 5.74
C THR A 46 -15.09 8.52 5.69
N TYR A 47 -14.40 7.80 4.79
CA TYR A 47 -12.96 7.94 4.55
C TYR A 47 -12.74 8.64 3.22
N THR A 48 -11.87 9.65 3.18
CA THR A 48 -11.54 10.37 1.94
C THR A 48 -10.07 10.18 1.56
N ILE A 49 -9.83 10.05 0.25
CA ILE A 49 -8.50 9.92 -0.34
C ILE A 49 -8.45 10.56 -1.72
N ASP A 50 -7.59 11.58 -1.87
CA ASP A 50 -7.27 12.18 -3.17
C ASP A 50 -8.51 12.54 -4.03
N GLY A 51 -9.53 13.14 -3.39
CA GLY A 51 -10.79 13.50 -4.05
C GLY A 51 -11.80 12.36 -4.19
N PHE A 52 -11.56 11.19 -3.62
CA PHE A 52 -12.50 10.07 -3.55
C PHE A 52 -13.00 9.87 -2.12
N GLU A 53 -14.25 9.42 -1.99
CA GLU A 53 -14.87 8.98 -0.74
C GLU A 53 -15.15 7.47 -0.76
N VAL A 54 -14.89 6.81 0.36
CA VAL A 54 -15.21 5.39 0.59
C VAL A 54 -16.48 5.32 1.43
N ARG A 55 -17.60 5.00 0.78
CA ARG A 55 -18.94 5.01 1.39
C ARG A 55 -19.38 3.66 1.96
N TYR A 56 -18.70 2.59 1.58
CA TYR A 56 -19.00 1.24 2.04
C TYR A 56 -17.71 0.56 2.49
N LEU A 57 -17.76 -0.10 3.64
CA LEU A 57 -16.70 -0.96 4.15
C LEU A 57 -17.26 -2.34 4.48
N PRO A 58 -16.61 -3.41 4.01
CA PRO A 58 -16.96 -4.77 4.39
C PRO A 58 -17.00 -4.98 5.90
N PRO A 59 -17.93 -5.80 6.42
CA PRO A 59 -18.02 -6.09 7.84
C PRO A 59 -16.70 -6.59 8.45
N GLY A 60 -16.28 -5.92 9.50
CA GLY A 60 -15.06 -6.18 10.25
C GLY A 60 -13.78 -5.59 9.64
N LEU A 61 -13.83 -4.88 8.51
CA LEU A 61 -12.71 -4.09 8.00
C LEU A 61 -12.55 -2.79 8.81
N GLN A 62 -13.65 -2.19 9.26
CA GLN A 62 -13.70 -0.98 10.09
C GLN A 62 -13.05 -1.11 11.47
N ARG A 63 -12.79 -2.35 11.93
CA ARG A 63 -12.14 -2.61 13.23
C ARG A 63 -10.61 -2.65 13.14
N LEU A 64 -10.06 -2.63 11.93
CA LEU A 64 -8.62 -2.76 11.71
C LEU A 64 -7.92 -1.40 11.81
N GLY A 65 -6.60 -1.42 11.98
CA GLY A 65 -5.80 -0.19 11.96
C GLY A 65 -5.81 0.42 10.56
N ILE A 66 -5.79 1.74 10.47
CA ILE A 66 -5.80 2.46 9.20
C ILE A 66 -4.43 3.08 8.96
N HIS A 67 -3.90 2.89 7.77
CA HIS A 67 -2.66 3.47 7.31
C HIS A 67 -2.89 4.20 5.98
N ALA A 68 -2.45 5.45 5.89
CA ALA A 68 -2.57 6.26 4.69
C ALA A 68 -1.20 6.72 4.22
N VAL A 69 -0.95 6.60 2.92
CA VAL A 69 0.30 7.02 2.28
C VAL A 69 0.00 7.80 1.02
N SER A 70 0.87 8.76 0.72
CA SER A 70 0.87 9.48 -0.54
C SER A 70 2.31 9.65 -1.00
N ALA A 71 2.56 9.39 -2.28
CA ALA A 71 3.83 9.55 -2.94
C ALA A 71 3.62 10.28 -4.27
N ALA A 72 4.54 11.16 -4.64
CA ALA A 72 4.56 11.82 -5.94
C ALA A 72 5.93 11.58 -6.57
N ASP A 73 5.94 11.33 -7.88
CA ASP A 73 7.12 11.12 -8.70
C ASP A 73 6.98 11.92 -10.01
N ALA A 74 7.96 11.79 -10.91
CA ALA A 74 7.94 12.48 -12.21
C ALA A 74 6.80 12.03 -13.13
N ASP A 75 6.25 10.84 -12.90
CA ASP A 75 5.21 10.22 -13.73
C ASP A 75 3.80 10.47 -13.18
N GLY A 76 3.67 10.93 -11.93
CA GLY A 76 2.43 11.38 -11.34
C GLY A 76 2.39 11.33 -9.82
N ARG A 77 1.18 11.16 -9.28
CA ARG A 77 0.94 11.01 -7.84
C ARG A 77 0.18 9.73 -7.57
N SER A 78 0.51 9.05 -6.47
CA SER A 78 -0.28 7.95 -5.94
C SER A 78 -0.60 8.14 -4.47
N SER A 79 -1.86 7.92 -4.12
CA SER A 79 -2.38 7.99 -2.76
C SER A 79 -3.02 6.64 -2.41
N ALA A 80 -2.83 6.13 -1.20
CA ALA A 80 -3.47 4.89 -0.76
C ALA A 80 -3.93 4.94 0.70
N ILE A 81 -5.10 4.37 0.99
CA ILE A 81 -5.59 4.04 2.34
C ILE A 81 -5.65 2.53 2.45
N SER A 82 -5.09 1.99 3.53
CA SER A 82 -5.03 0.56 3.81
C SER A 82 -5.57 0.25 5.20
N TRP A 83 -6.24 -0.89 5.34
CA TRP A 83 -6.70 -1.46 6.60
C TRP A 83 -5.81 -2.64 6.97
N VAL A 84 -5.11 -2.53 8.09
CA VAL A 84 -3.99 -3.40 8.49
C VAL A 84 -4.26 -4.05 9.84
N ALA A 85 -3.92 -5.33 9.96
CA ALA A 85 -3.87 -6.05 11.23
C ALA A 85 -2.70 -7.03 11.23
N SER A 86 -1.94 -7.06 12.33
CA SER A 86 -0.75 -7.91 12.47
C SER A 86 0.18 -7.79 11.26
N ASP A 87 0.47 -6.54 10.88
CA ASP A 87 1.35 -6.16 9.75
C ASP A 87 0.92 -6.72 8.39
N ARG A 88 -0.35 -7.12 8.24
CA ARG A 88 -0.93 -7.61 6.98
C ARG A 88 -2.03 -6.68 6.51
N VAL A 89 -2.02 -6.36 5.22
CA VAL A 89 -3.09 -5.58 4.58
C VAL A 89 -4.30 -6.49 4.32
N HIS A 90 -5.46 -6.07 4.81
CA HIS A 90 -6.73 -6.77 4.64
C HIS A 90 -7.66 -6.08 3.63
N GLY A 91 -7.54 -4.77 3.49
CA GLY A 91 -8.20 -4.01 2.44
C GLY A 91 -7.37 -2.79 2.08
N ARG A 92 -7.52 -2.29 0.85
CA ARG A 92 -6.80 -1.11 0.35
C ARG A 92 -7.61 -0.40 -0.73
N VAL A 93 -7.56 0.92 -0.74
CA VAL A 93 -8.00 1.78 -1.85
C VAL A 93 -6.79 2.59 -2.29
N THR A 94 -6.50 2.60 -3.59
CA THR A 94 -5.40 3.33 -4.21
C THR A 94 -5.96 4.24 -5.30
N VAL A 95 -5.52 5.48 -5.32
CA VAL A 95 -5.80 6.47 -6.36
C VAL A 95 -4.48 6.86 -7.00
N VAL A 96 -4.39 6.76 -8.33
CA VAL A 96 -3.21 7.12 -9.11
C VAL A 96 -3.61 8.22 -10.07
N ARG A 97 -2.91 9.35 -10.03
CA ARG A 97 -3.10 10.47 -10.94
C ARG A 97 -1.87 10.58 -11.84
N SER A 98 -2.03 10.30 -13.13
CA SER A 98 -0.95 10.39 -14.11
C SER A 98 -1.54 10.68 -15.49
N ALA A 99 -1.01 11.66 -16.20
CA ALA A 99 -1.44 12.00 -17.56
C ALA A 99 -1.27 10.86 -18.57
N ARG A 100 -0.47 9.83 -18.23
CA ARG A 100 -0.26 8.64 -19.06
C ARG A 100 -1.39 7.62 -18.99
N ILE A 101 -2.29 7.72 -18.00
CA ILE A 101 -3.43 6.81 -17.86
C ILE A 101 -4.56 7.31 -18.76
N GLY A 102 -4.65 6.78 -19.97
CA GLY A 102 -5.76 7.05 -20.90
C GLY A 102 -6.97 6.16 -20.62
N ASP A 103 -6.73 4.87 -20.44
CA ASP A 103 -7.76 3.86 -20.20
C ASP A 103 -7.34 2.79 -19.18
N VAL A 104 -8.17 1.75 -19.02
CA VAL A 104 -7.95 0.69 -18.04
C VAL A 104 -6.76 -0.22 -18.39
N GLU A 105 -6.39 -0.34 -19.67
CA GLU A 105 -5.20 -1.09 -20.09
C GLU A 105 -3.93 -0.31 -19.76
N ASP A 106 -3.94 1.02 -19.95
CA ASP A 106 -2.82 1.87 -19.52
C ASP A 106 -2.59 1.77 -18.01
N LEU A 107 -3.67 1.83 -17.21
CA LEU A 107 -3.60 1.64 -15.76
C LEU A 107 -3.04 0.25 -15.41
N ARG A 108 -3.49 -0.78 -16.13
CA ARG A 108 -3.01 -2.14 -15.94
C ARG A 108 -1.51 -2.23 -16.19
N ALA A 109 -1.04 -1.77 -17.35
CA ALA A 109 0.38 -1.81 -17.71
C ALA A 109 1.24 -1.04 -16.70
N ALA A 110 0.75 0.12 -16.22
CA ALA A 110 1.49 0.98 -15.30
C ALA A 110 1.58 0.45 -13.86
N ARG A 111 0.54 -0.23 -13.35
CA ARG A 111 0.44 -0.56 -11.90
C ARG A 111 0.07 -2.01 -11.58
N TYR A 112 -0.50 -2.73 -12.54
CA TYR A 112 -1.00 -4.10 -12.37
C TYR A 112 -0.41 -5.07 -13.40
N GLY A 113 0.77 -4.77 -13.94
CA GLY A 113 1.46 -5.63 -14.91
C GLY A 113 1.86 -6.99 -14.34
N HIS A 114 1.88 -7.14 -13.01
CA HIS A 114 2.08 -8.42 -12.33
C HIS A 114 0.87 -9.36 -12.41
N LEU A 115 -0.30 -8.88 -12.84
CA LEU A 115 -1.50 -9.69 -12.98
C LEU A 115 -1.58 -10.31 -14.38
N GLU A 116 -1.60 -11.63 -14.42
CA GLU A 116 -1.75 -12.43 -15.64
C GLU A 116 -3.10 -12.15 -16.32
N ASP A 117 -3.08 -11.94 -17.64
CA ASP A 117 -4.27 -11.65 -18.47
C ASP A 117 -5.39 -12.67 -18.27
N ALA A 118 -5.03 -13.96 -18.24
CA ALA A 118 -5.97 -15.06 -18.09
C ALA A 118 -6.70 -15.07 -16.73
N SER A 119 -6.15 -14.37 -15.73
CA SER A 119 -6.75 -14.24 -14.40
C SER A 119 -7.64 -13.00 -14.25
N LEU A 120 -7.70 -12.14 -15.27
CA LEU A 120 -8.46 -10.91 -15.25
C LEU A 120 -9.82 -11.07 -15.93
N LYS A 121 -10.86 -10.73 -15.19
CA LYS A 121 -12.23 -10.65 -15.69
C LYS A 121 -12.57 -9.20 -16.01
N ARG A 122 -13.01 -8.95 -17.25
CA ARG A 122 -13.59 -7.65 -17.64
C ARG A 122 -14.95 -7.48 -16.98
N THR A 123 -15.17 -6.32 -16.39
CA THR A 123 -16.42 -5.95 -15.70
C THR A 123 -16.64 -4.44 -15.80
N ARG A 124 -17.62 -3.91 -15.05
CA ARG A 124 -17.92 -2.48 -14.97
C ARG A 124 -18.16 -2.07 -13.52
N THR A 125 -17.59 -0.94 -13.11
CA THR A 125 -17.82 -0.32 -11.80
C THR A 125 -18.04 1.17 -11.97
N ASN A 126 -19.09 1.70 -11.32
CA ASN A 126 -19.48 3.12 -11.42
C ASN A 126 -19.61 3.61 -12.87
N GLY A 127 -20.07 2.75 -13.78
CA GLY A 127 -20.20 3.06 -15.22
C GLY A 127 -18.93 2.88 -16.06
N ALA A 128 -17.74 2.82 -15.44
CA ALA A 128 -16.46 2.68 -16.12
C ALA A 128 -16.06 1.20 -16.34
N ALA A 129 -15.35 0.93 -17.44
CA ALA A 129 -14.73 -0.37 -17.68
C ALA A 129 -13.71 -0.69 -16.59
N ALA A 130 -13.74 -1.92 -16.08
CA ALA A 130 -12.94 -2.35 -14.96
C ALA A 130 -12.38 -3.77 -15.18
N TYR A 131 -11.27 -4.05 -14.51
CA TYR A 131 -10.71 -5.39 -14.39
C TYR A 131 -10.85 -5.90 -12.95
N LEU A 132 -11.18 -7.18 -12.82
CA LEU A 132 -11.30 -7.90 -11.55
C LEU A 132 -10.42 -9.15 -11.60
N SER A 133 -9.54 -9.29 -10.61
CA SER A 133 -8.78 -10.51 -10.33
C SER A 133 -9.37 -11.18 -9.09
N GLU A 134 -10.17 -12.22 -9.29
CA GLU A 134 -10.75 -13.00 -8.16
C GLU A 134 -9.65 -13.72 -7.36
N ARG A 135 -8.56 -14.11 -8.04
CA ARG A 135 -7.42 -14.81 -7.43
C ARG A 135 -6.65 -13.93 -6.45
N THR A 136 -6.37 -12.68 -6.83
CA THR A 136 -5.58 -11.76 -5.99
C THR A 136 -6.45 -10.87 -5.11
N GLY A 137 -7.76 -10.80 -5.38
CA GLY A 137 -8.68 -9.91 -4.68
C GLY A 137 -8.46 -8.44 -5.05
N GLU A 138 -7.99 -8.16 -6.26
CA GLU A 138 -7.75 -6.81 -6.78
C GLU A 138 -8.79 -6.44 -7.83
N MET A 139 -9.22 -5.18 -7.81
CA MET A 139 -10.11 -4.60 -8.83
C MET A 139 -9.66 -3.19 -9.16
N PHE A 140 -9.64 -2.81 -10.44
CA PHE A 140 -9.20 -1.49 -10.86
C PHE A 140 -9.92 -0.97 -12.10
N TRP A 141 -10.06 0.35 -12.18
CA TRP A 141 -10.77 1.06 -13.24
C TRP A 141 -10.26 2.49 -13.41
N VAL A 142 -10.67 3.14 -14.50
CA VAL A 142 -10.33 4.53 -14.81
C VAL A 142 -11.63 5.33 -14.87
N PRO A 143 -12.00 6.05 -13.78
CA PRO A 143 -13.22 6.87 -13.78
C PRO A 143 -13.17 8.04 -14.75
N GLU A 144 -11.98 8.64 -14.91
CA GLU A 144 -11.73 9.75 -15.83
C GLU A 144 -10.30 9.66 -16.36
N ARG A 145 -10.05 10.24 -17.54
CA ARG A 145 -8.70 10.26 -18.13
C ARG A 145 -7.71 10.87 -17.16
N GLY A 146 -6.59 10.20 -16.96
CA GLY A 146 -5.52 10.61 -16.06
C GLY A 146 -5.69 10.15 -14.61
N VAL A 147 -6.78 9.45 -14.28
CA VAL A 147 -7.04 8.96 -12.91
C VAL A 147 -7.36 7.48 -12.94
N GLY A 148 -6.51 6.69 -12.28
CA GLY A 148 -6.75 5.27 -12.01
C GLY A 148 -7.17 5.04 -10.57
N VAL A 149 -8.14 4.18 -10.35
CA VAL A 149 -8.56 3.74 -9.01
C VAL A 149 -8.40 2.23 -8.93
N GLY A 150 -7.85 1.77 -7.81
CA GLY A 150 -7.73 0.36 -7.49
C GLY A 150 -8.17 0.05 -6.07
N THR A 151 -8.80 -1.10 -5.90
CA THR A 151 -9.21 -1.65 -4.62
C THR A 151 -8.63 -3.04 -4.45
N TYR A 152 -8.41 -3.40 -3.19
CA TYR A 152 -8.00 -4.73 -2.81
C TYR A 152 -8.78 -5.17 -1.57
N LEU A 153 -9.22 -6.42 -1.55
CA LEU A 153 -9.68 -7.14 -0.37
C LEU A 153 -9.01 -8.50 -0.33
N ARG A 154 -8.67 -8.95 0.87
CA ARG A 154 -8.06 -10.27 1.05
C ARG A 154 -9.04 -11.39 0.65
N PRO A 155 -8.75 -12.19 -0.39
CA PRO A 155 -9.71 -13.18 -0.93
C PRO A 155 -10.02 -14.32 0.07
N ALA A 156 -9.11 -14.57 1.01
CA ALA A 156 -9.33 -15.55 2.09
C ALA A 156 -10.42 -15.13 3.11
N ARG A 157 -10.89 -13.87 3.07
CA ARG A 157 -11.86 -13.33 4.03
C ARG A 157 -13.11 -12.77 3.36
N TRP A 158 -12.98 -12.23 2.16
CA TRP A 158 -14.08 -11.66 1.40
C TRP A 158 -14.03 -12.16 -0.03
N ASP A 159 -15.19 -12.47 -0.59
CA ASP A 159 -15.31 -12.94 -1.97
C ASP A 159 -15.30 -11.77 -2.97
N SER A 160 -15.38 -12.11 -4.27
CA SER A 160 -15.39 -11.15 -5.36
C SER A 160 -16.65 -10.27 -5.39
N GLY A 161 -17.78 -10.73 -4.86
CA GLY A 161 -19.02 -9.95 -4.75
C GLY A 161 -18.90 -8.84 -3.71
N GLU A 162 -18.26 -9.14 -2.58
CA GLU A 162 -17.93 -8.16 -1.56
C GLU A 162 -16.90 -7.14 -2.07
N LEU A 163 -15.88 -7.59 -2.82
CA LEU A 163 -14.92 -6.70 -3.48
C LEU A 163 -15.60 -5.77 -4.49
N ALA A 164 -16.55 -6.27 -5.28
CA ALA A 164 -17.33 -5.45 -6.20
C ALA A 164 -18.16 -4.39 -5.45
N SER A 165 -18.79 -4.78 -4.33
CA SER A 165 -19.56 -3.85 -3.47
C SER A 165 -18.67 -2.79 -2.82
N PHE A 166 -17.50 -3.20 -2.32
CA PHE A 166 -16.45 -2.30 -1.82
C PHE A 166 -15.99 -1.29 -2.87
N SER A 167 -15.73 -1.77 -4.09
CA SER A 167 -15.28 -0.93 -5.21
C SER A 167 -16.37 0.05 -5.67
N ALA A 168 -17.63 -0.38 -5.73
CA ALA A 168 -18.76 0.50 -6.03
C ALA A 168 -19.01 1.56 -4.94
N GLY A 169 -18.56 1.29 -3.71
CA GLY A 169 -18.57 2.23 -2.60
C GLY A 169 -17.52 3.34 -2.70
N VAL A 170 -16.50 3.19 -3.56
CA VAL A 170 -15.47 4.23 -3.81
C VAL A 170 -15.98 5.16 -4.91
N ARG A 171 -16.27 6.41 -4.55
CA ARG A 171 -16.82 7.42 -5.48
C ARG A 171 -16.00 8.69 -5.47
N GLN A 172 -15.91 9.37 -6.61
CA GLN A 172 -15.35 10.70 -6.65
C GLN A 172 -16.24 11.61 -5.78
N ARG A 173 -15.61 12.38 -4.89
CA ARG A 173 -16.32 13.37 -4.08
C ARG A 173 -16.80 14.45 -5.03
N THR A 174 -18.10 14.53 -5.25
CA THR A 174 -18.70 15.75 -5.78
C THR A 174 -18.57 16.78 -4.66
N GLU A 175 -17.66 17.74 -4.82
CA GLU A 175 -17.72 18.91 -3.93
C GLU A 175 -19.13 19.47 -4.05
N PRO A 176 -19.87 19.62 -2.93
CA PRO A 176 -21.13 20.33 -2.98
C PRO A 176 -20.78 21.70 -3.52
N GLY A 177 -21.16 21.95 -4.79
CA GLY A 177 -20.88 23.20 -5.47
C GLY A 177 -21.28 24.31 -4.53
N ASP A 178 -20.35 25.24 -4.31
CA ASP A 178 -20.58 26.42 -3.48
C ASP A 178 -21.93 27.02 -3.90
N PRO A 179 -22.98 27.01 -3.06
CA PRO A 179 -24.31 27.46 -3.46
C PRO A 179 -24.37 28.98 -3.74
N GLY A 180 -23.24 29.64 -3.96
CA GLY A 180 -23.09 31.09 -4.11
C GLY A 180 -22.75 31.60 -5.52
N GLN A 181 -22.65 30.77 -6.56
CA GLN A 181 -22.25 31.26 -7.91
C GLN A 181 -23.30 31.22 -9.02
N ASP A 182 -24.53 30.77 -8.76
CA ASP A 182 -25.64 30.79 -9.74
C ASP A 182 -26.89 31.52 -9.22
N ALA A 183 -26.70 32.67 -8.57
CA ALA A 183 -27.79 33.62 -8.31
C ALA A 183 -27.38 35.03 -8.73
N GLN A 184 -27.02 35.20 -10.00
CA GLN A 184 -27.16 36.49 -10.66
C GLN A 184 -28.57 36.54 -11.26
N PRO A 185 -29.51 37.33 -10.69
CA PRO A 185 -30.82 37.54 -11.32
C PRO A 185 -30.59 38.39 -12.58
N GLY A 186 -30.34 37.71 -13.70
CA GLY A 186 -30.34 38.32 -15.02
C GLY A 186 -31.73 38.86 -15.30
N GLY A 187 -31.82 40.19 -15.40
CA GLY A 187 -33.05 40.94 -15.58
C GLY A 187 -33.89 40.42 -16.75
N GLN A 188 -35.13 40.10 -16.42
CA GLN A 188 -36.23 39.99 -17.37
C GLN A 188 -36.69 41.42 -17.66
N GLU A 189 -35.95 42.13 -18.52
CA GLU A 189 -36.50 43.32 -19.19
C GLU A 189 -37.54 42.81 -20.20
N GLY A 190 -38.80 43.08 -19.86
CA GLY A 190 -39.91 42.88 -20.77
C GLY A 190 -39.77 43.78 -21.99
N ALA A 191 -39.71 43.16 -23.17
CA ALA A 191 -40.09 43.79 -24.42
C ALA A 191 -41.41 43.17 -24.88
N ALA A 192 -42.47 43.97 -24.76
CA ALA A 192 -43.74 43.84 -25.47
C ALA A 192 -43.46 43.71 -26.98
N ASP A 193 -44.01 42.70 -27.66
CA ASP A 193 -45.33 42.72 -28.31
C ASP A 193 -45.44 43.84 -29.37
N ASP A 194 -45.30 43.47 -30.65
CA ASP A 194 -46.25 43.88 -31.71
C ASP A 194 -45.94 43.25 -33.08
N GLY A 195 -46.98 42.73 -33.73
CA GLY A 195 -47.14 42.85 -35.19
C GLY A 195 -46.69 41.70 -36.12
N ALA A 196 -47.62 40.78 -36.41
CA ALA A 196 -47.64 39.92 -37.61
C ALA A 196 -48.00 40.74 -38.89
N PRO A 197 -48.37 40.18 -40.09
CA PRO A 197 -48.17 38.86 -40.72
C PRO A 197 -47.84 38.93 -42.26
N SER A 198 -47.74 37.74 -42.89
CA SER A 198 -48.15 37.42 -44.29
C SER A 198 -47.12 37.46 -45.43
N GLY A 199 -46.95 36.30 -46.08
CA GLY A 199 -46.66 36.21 -47.51
C GLY A 199 -46.11 34.83 -47.95
N PRO A 200 -46.65 34.16 -49.01
CA PRO A 200 -46.63 32.70 -49.15
C PRO A 200 -45.84 32.18 -50.37
N VAL A 201 -46.04 30.88 -50.65
CA VAL A 201 -46.00 30.12 -51.92
C VAL A 201 -44.69 29.55 -52.49
N GLY A 202 -44.72 28.21 -52.66
CA GLY A 202 -44.09 27.44 -53.73
C GLY A 202 -42.91 26.59 -53.27
N GLY A 203 -42.86 25.26 -53.40
CA GLY A 203 -43.74 24.30 -54.07
C GLY A 203 -42.97 23.00 -54.31
N ALA A 204 -43.68 21.88 -54.16
CA ALA A 204 -43.57 20.64 -54.94
C ALA A 204 -42.39 19.64 -54.76
N GLN A 205 -42.83 18.40 -54.49
CA GLN A 205 -42.36 17.10 -55.02
C GLN A 205 -40.99 16.57 -54.54
N GLY A 206 -40.85 15.31 -54.11
CA GLY A 206 -41.77 14.16 -54.13
C GLY A 206 -41.05 12.87 -53.71
N GLY A 207 -41.80 11.75 -53.66
CA GLY A 207 -41.31 10.38 -53.42
C GLY A 207 -41.61 9.91 -51.98
N ASP A 208 -42.78 9.37 -51.64
CA ASP A 208 -43.42 8.14 -52.14
C ASP A 208 -42.55 6.90 -51.86
N THR A 209 -42.90 6.11 -50.83
CA THR A 209 -43.38 4.71 -50.98
C THR A 209 -43.24 3.94 -49.65
N ALA A 210 -44.40 3.59 -49.08
CA ALA A 210 -44.76 2.34 -48.39
C ALA A 210 -43.99 1.89 -47.13
N ALA A 211 -44.55 1.09 -46.22
CA ALA A 211 -45.89 0.70 -45.80
C ALA A 211 -45.62 -0.31 -44.68
N GLY A 212 -46.36 -0.22 -43.57
CA GLY A 212 -46.16 -1.13 -42.43
C GLY A 212 -47.01 -0.77 -41.23
N THR A 213 -48.31 -0.64 -41.46
CA THR A 213 -49.39 -0.68 -40.46
C THR A 213 -49.32 -2.01 -39.72
N GLU A 214 -49.44 -2.08 -38.39
CA GLU A 214 -50.66 -2.40 -37.61
C GLU A 214 -50.16 -2.75 -36.18
N GLN A 215 -50.84 -2.58 -35.06
CA GLN A 215 -52.12 -1.99 -34.67
C GLN A 215 -52.29 -2.30 -33.16
N GLY A 216 -52.94 -1.42 -32.41
CA GLY A 216 -53.57 -1.70 -31.11
C GLY A 216 -52.76 -1.23 -29.91
N GLY A 217 -53.25 -0.41 -28.99
CA GLY A 217 -54.63 -0.02 -28.69
C GLY A 217 -54.84 -0.08 -27.17
N ALA A 218 -55.68 0.83 -26.65
CA ALA A 218 -56.09 1.06 -25.25
C ALA A 218 -55.10 1.89 -24.41
N ALA A 219 -55.34 3.15 -24.03
CA ALA A 219 -56.55 3.85 -23.54
C ALA A 219 -57.11 3.28 -22.23
N GLY A 220 -57.07 4.10 -21.17
CA GLY A 220 -57.64 3.88 -19.84
C GLY A 220 -56.85 4.70 -18.81
N SER A 221 -57.15 5.98 -18.64
CA SER A 221 -58.18 6.53 -17.74
C SER A 221 -57.81 6.48 -16.26
N ALA A 222 -57.96 7.65 -15.65
CA ALA A 222 -57.71 8.03 -14.27
C ALA A 222 -58.50 7.22 -13.24
N GLU A 223 -57.97 7.10 -12.03
CA GLU A 223 -58.76 7.27 -10.81
C GLU A 223 -57.87 7.62 -9.61
N GLU A 224 -58.13 8.80 -9.05
CA GLU A 224 -57.83 9.18 -7.67
C GLU A 224 -58.84 8.49 -6.76
N PRO A 225 -58.47 8.11 -5.52
CA PRO A 225 -59.26 8.71 -4.44
C PRO A 225 -58.45 9.09 -3.20
N ALA A 226 -58.84 10.24 -2.66
CA ALA A 226 -58.66 10.62 -1.27
C ALA A 226 -59.44 9.67 -0.33
N GLY A 227 -58.85 9.35 0.82
CA GLY A 227 -59.49 8.57 1.89
C GLY A 227 -58.83 8.87 3.23
N ALA A 228 -59.62 9.43 4.13
CA ALA A 228 -59.22 10.11 5.36
C ALA A 228 -59.05 9.18 6.59
N ALA A 229 -58.45 9.78 7.62
CA ALA A 229 -58.74 9.62 9.05
C ALA A 229 -58.19 8.39 9.80
N GLY A 230 -57.13 8.67 10.58
CA GLY A 230 -57.12 8.50 12.04
C GLY A 230 -56.95 7.10 12.61
N THR A 231 -55.96 6.91 13.51
CA THR A 231 -56.13 6.32 14.85
C THR A 231 -54.77 6.27 15.59
N GLN A 232 -54.69 7.09 16.64
CA GLN A 232 -54.10 6.88 17.97
C GLN A 232 -52.96 5.85 18.17
N ALA A 233 -51.83 6.35 18.70
CA ALA A 233 -50.96 5.65 19.67
C ALA A 233 -51.77 5.40 20.99
N PRO A 234 -51.47 4.43 21.90
CA PRO A 234 -50.14 4.13 22.49
C PRO A 234 -50.01 2.61 22.89
N PRO A 235 -49.19 2.13 23.87
CA PRO A 235 -48.03 2.67 24.60
C PRO A 235 -46.77 1.78 24.54
N GLU A 236 -45.70 2.28 25.14
CA GLU A 236 -44.45 1.59 25.47
C GLU A 236 -44.69 0.31 26.32
N GLU A 237 -44.22 -0.84 25.83
CA GLU A 237 -44.05 -2.04 26.66
C GLU A 237 -42.57 -2.24 26.98
N SER A 238 -42.27 -1.99 28.26
CA SER A 238 -40.96 -2.16 28.88
C SER A 238 -40.62 -3.65 28.99
N VAL A 239 -39.69 -4.14 28.17
CA VAL A 239 -39.14 -5.49 28.33
C VAL A 239 -38.02 -5.45 29.39
N PRO A 240 -38.12 -6.21 30.50
CA PRO A 240 -37.07 -6.25 31.51
C PRO A 240 -35.83 -6.96 30.94
N ILE A 241 -34.73 -6.22 30.85
CA ILE A 241 -33.39 -6.76 30.60
C ILE A 241 -33.04 -7.71 31.75
N ARG A 242 -33.07 -9.03 31.48
CA ARG A 242 -32.50 -10.04 32.35
C ARG A 242 -31.00 -9.79 32.48
N ARG A 243 -30.55 -9.49 33.70
CA ARG A 243 -29.15 -9.55 34.12
C ARG A 243 -28.60 -10.96 33.81
N ILE A 244 -27.73 -11.06 32.81
CA ILE A 244 -26.87 -12.24 32.66
C ILE A 244 -25.72 -12.06 33.64
N ALA A 245 -25.72 -12.89 34.68
CA ALA A 245 -24.62 -13.02 35.62
C ALA A 245 -23.37 -13.59 34.92
N PRO A 246 -22.15 -13.22 35.36
CA PRO A 246 -20.92 -13.74 34.79
C PRO A 246 -20.77 -15.23 35.18
N GLN A 247 -20.84 -16.14 34.21
CA GLN A 247 -20.47 -17.53 34.45
C GLN A 247 -18.96 -17.63 34.62
N ARG A 248 -18.61 -18.05 35.84
CA ARG A 248 -17.28 -18.31 36.36
C ARG A 248 -16.89 -19.75 36.00
N ALA A 249 -15.66 -19.89 35.49
CA ALA A 249 -14.78 -21.06 35.48
C ALA A 249 -15.38 -22.47 35.64
N ALA A 250 -15.18 -23.30 34.62
CA ALA A 250 -15.03 -24.74 34.78
C ALA A 250 -13.57 -25.12 34.50
N ASP A 251 -12.94 -25.69 35.53
CA ASP A 251 -11.68 -26.44 35.52
C ASP A 251 -11.64 -27.51 34.41
N PRO A 252 -10.57 -27.60 33.60
CA PRO A 252 -10.24 -28.85 32.93
C PRO A 252 -9.43 -29.75 33.88
N SER A 253 -10.04 -30.90 34.19
CA SER A 253 -9.46 -32.05 34.88
C SER A 253 -8.09 -32.47 34.33
N PRO A 254 -7.13 -32.91 35.18
CA PRO A 254 -5.89 -33.53 34.75
C PRO A 254 -6.07 -35.05 34.60
N GLY A 255 -5.75 -35.59 33.43
CA GLY A 255 -5.49 -37.03 33.30
C GLY A 255 -5.96 -37.66 31.99
N ALA A 256 -5.04 -37.78 31.03
CA ALA A 256 -4.92 -38.98 30.19
C ALA A 256 -3.54 -38.95 29.51
N ALA A 257 -2.71 -39.90 29.90
CA ALA A 257 -1.43 -40.19 29.30
C ALA A 257 -1.59 -40.94 27.96
N VAL A 258 -0.48 -41.03 27.24
CA VAL A 258 -0.14 -42.01 26.18
C VAL A 258 -0.59 -41.66 24.75
N ALA A 259 0.36 -41.21 23.91
CA ALA A 259 0.94 -42.02 22.83
C ALA A 259 1.91 -41.15 22.00
N ALA A 260 3.18 -41.58 21.94
CA ALA A 260 4.19 -41.06 21.03
C ALA A 260 3.94 -41.56 19.60
N PRO A 261 4.19 -40.74 18.56
CA PRO A 261 4.34 -41.24 17.19
C PRO A 261 5.81 -41.58 16.90
N GLU A 262 6.00 -42.79 16.38
CA GLU A 262 7.25 -43.39 15.92
C GLU A 262 7.99 -42.56 14.84
N GLU A 263 9.31 -42.55 14.98
CA GLU A 263 10.30 -42.12 13.98
C GLU A 263 10.33 -43.11 12.79
N PRO A 264 10.37 -42.63 11.53
CA PRO A 264 10.66 -43.50 10.39
C PRO A 264 12.17 -43.78 10.25
N PRO A 265 12.56 -44.98 9.75
CA PRO A 265 13.94 -45.46 9.79
C PRO A 265 14.84 -44.80 8.73
N GLN A 266 16.05 -44.43 9.17
CA GLN A 266 17.17 -44.08 8.29
C GLN A 266 17.71 -45.34 7.61
N THR A 267 17.59 -45.39 6.28
CA THR A 267 18.26 -46.39 5.44
C THR A 267 19.55 -45.80 4.90
N GLY A 268 20.67 -46.40 5.27
CA GLY A 268 22.00 -46.01 4.80
C GLY A 268 22.27 -46.39 3.35
N ALA A 269 23.09 -45.57 2.69
CA ALA A 269 23.84 -45.95 1.49
C ALA A 269 25.12 -45.10 1.43
N GLN A 270 26.24 -45.68 1.88
CA GLN A 270 27.60 -45.27 1.53
C GLN A 270 27.86 -45.56 0.05
N PRO A 271 28.65 -44.71 -0.64
CA PRO A 271 29.56 -45.16 -1.67
C PRO A 271 31.04 -44.92 -1.30
N PRO A 272 31.97 -45.63 -1.95
CA PRO A 272 33.30 -45.94 -1.43
C PRO A 272 34.40 -44.91 -1.75
N ALA A 273 35.46 -45.00 -0.96
CA ALA A 273 36.74 -44.33 -1.14
C ALA A 273 37.62 -45.00 -2.22
N ALA A 274 38.27 -44.17 -3.05
CA ALA A 274 39.51 -44.40 -3.82
C ALA A 274 39.79 -43.08 -4.60
N ALA A 275 40.99 -42.55 -4.83
CA ALA A 275 42.36 -42.98 -4.61
C ALA A 275 43.28 -41.74 -4.59
N SER A 276 44.46 -41.96 -4.05
CA SER A 276 45.61 -41.06 -3.93
C SER A 276 46.24 -40.61 -5.26
N GLY A 277 46.89 -39.46 -5.21
CA GLY A 277 47.97 -38.98 -6.11
C GLY A 277 48.33 -37.56 -5.67
N ASP A 278 49.36 -37.32 -4.88
CA ASP A 278 50.83 -37.43 -5.11
C ASP A 278 51.37 -36.49 -6.20
N SER A 279 52.53 -35.89 -5.91
CA SER A 279 53.30 -34.83 -6.61
C SER A 279 52.91 -33.40 -6.19
N GLY A 280 53.74 -32.59 -5.53
CA GLY A 280 55.19 -32.54 -5.45
C GLY A 280 55.68 -31.30 -6.20
N GLY A 281 56.24 -30.30 -5.50
CA GLY A 281 56.92 -29.17 -6.14
C GLY A 281 56.99 -27.88 -5.32
N ALA A 282 58.00 -27.76 -4.47
CA ALA A 282 58.55 -26.48 -4.02
C ALA A 282 59.44 -25.87 -5.13
N PRO A 283 59.63 -24.53 -5.15
CA PRO A 283 60.95 -24.03 -4.71
C PRO A 283 60.87 -22.76 -3.84
N PRO A 284 61.99 -22.38 -3.19
CA PRO A 284 62.04 -21.34 -2.16
C PRO A 284 62.39 -19.96 -2.74
N GLY A 285 61.92 -18.91 -2.09
CA GLY A 285 62.25 -17.52 -2.41
C GLY A 285 62.30 -16.66 -1.16
N THR A 286 63.42 -16.75 -0.44
CA THR A 286 63.81 -15.88 0.68
C THR A 286 64.09 -14.46 0.18
N GLY A 287 63.41 -13.45 0.72
CA GLY A 287 63.68 -12.03 0.44
C GLY A 287 63.16 -11.13 1.54
N ALA A 288 64.07 -10.71 2.41
CA ALA A 288 63.84 -9.91 3.60
C ALA A 288 63.64 -8.42 3.30
N GLY A 289 62.90 -7.74 4.19
CA GLY A 289 63.17 -6.35 4.57
C GLY A 289 62.06 -5.35 4.26
N GLY A 290 61.41 -4.81 5.30
CA GLY A 290 60.52 -3.66 5.16
C GLY A 290 59.61 -3.42 6.36
N SER A 291 60.19 -2.95 7.46
CA SER A 291 59.50 -2.53 8.68
C SER A 291 58.60 -1.30 8.44
N GLY A 292 57.37 -1.30 8.99
CA GLY A 292 56.62 -0.05 9.21
C GLY A 292 55.09 -0.14 9.33
N SER A 293 54.60 -0.03 10.56
CA SER A 293 53.31 0.58 10.96
C SER A 293 51.99 -0.24 10.97
N ALA A 294 51.67 -0.68 12.20
CA ALA A 294 50.45 -0.41 12.97
C ALA A 294 49.06 -0.83 12.42
N GLY A 295 48.49 -1.87 13.07
CA GLY A 295 47.06 -1.93 13.37
C GLY A 295 46.19 -2.87 12.54
N ALA A 296 46.60 -4.12 12.33
CA ALA A 296 45.74 -5.14 11.74
C ALA A 296 44.94 -5.90 12.82
N GLU A 297 43.60 -5.86 12.70
CA GLU A 297 42.67 -6.75 13.39
C GLU A 297 42.99 -8.23 13.13
N PRO A 298 42.74 -9.13 14.08
CA PRO A 298 43.00 -10.56 13.91
C PRO A 298 42.03 -11.16 12.88
N ALA A 299 42.57 -11.57 11.73
CA ALA A 299 41.90 -12.43 10.78
C ALA A 299 41.70 -13.83 11.40
N GLY A 300 40.62 -13.99 12.16
CA GLY A 300 40.13 -15.29 12.62
C GLY A 300 39.66 -16.12 11.43
N THR A 301 40.51 -17.05 10.98
CA THR A 301 40.17 -18.07 10.00
C THR A 301 39.37 -19.16 10.72
N GLY A 302 38.08 -18.91 10.92
CA GLY A 302 37.13 -19.90 11.44
C GLY A 302 36.76 -20.92 10.35
N PRO A 303 36.70 -22.23 10.68
CA PRO A 303 36.39 -23.29 9.73
C PRO A 303 34.87 -23.44 9.58
N ASP A 304 34.23 -22.53 8.85
CA ASP A 304 32.87 -22.69 8.30
C ASP A 304 32.74 -21.75 7.10
N GLY A 305 33.38 -22.15 5.99
CA GLY A 305 33.39 -21.37 4.77
C GLY A 305 31.98 -21.30 4.15
N PRO A 306 31.46 -20.10 3.83
CA PRO A 306 30.21 -20.00 3.11
C PRO A 306 30.43 -20.55 1.69
N ALA A 307 29.79 -21.67 1.39
CA ALA A 307 29.87 -22.40 0.12
C ALA A 307 29.26 -21.65 -1.09
N SER A 308 29.21 -20.32 -1.07
CA SER A 308 28.49 -19.53 -2.06
C SER A 308 29.34 -18.47 -2.76
N GLY A 309 30.67 -18.41 -2.50
CA GLY A 309 31.62 -17.57 -3.25
C GLY A 309 31.34 -16.07 -3.24
N MET A 310 30.31 -15.62 -2.51
CA MET A 310 29.81 -14.26 -2.54
C MET A 310 30.50 -13.44 -1.46
N SER A 311 31.12 -12.34 -1.88
CA SER A 311 31.70 -11.39 -0.93
C SER A 311 30.58 -10.73 -0.11
N PRO A 312 30.61 -10.79 1.23
CA PRO A 312 29.63 -10.09 2.06
C PRO A 312 29.66 -8.57 1.83
N MET A 313 30.81 -8.02 1.41
CA MET A 313 30.90 -6.61 1.02
C MET A 313 30.14 -6.32 -0.28
N ALA A 314 30.14 -7.23 -1.26
CA ALA A 314 29.36 -7.05 -2.49
C ALA A 314 27.85 -7.00 -2.20
N VAL A 315 27.37 -7.84 -1.28
CA VAL A 315 25.99 -7.81 -0.81
C VAL A 315 25.67 -6.48 -0.12
N ARG A 316 26.55 -6.02 0.79
CA ARG A 316 26.37 -4.76 1.52
C ARG A 316 26.36 -3.55 0.59
N THR A 317 27.26 -3.50 -0.40
CA THR A 317 27.29 -2.42 -1.40
C THR A 317 26.04 -2.41 -2.26
N CYS A 318 25.59 -3.57 -2.74
CA CYS A 318 24.34 -3.66 -3.49
C CYS A 318 23.15 -3.18 -2.66
N LEU A 319 23.04 -3.63 -1.40
CA LEU A 319 21.95 -3.21 -0.52
C LEU A 319 21.99 -1.71 -0.23
N ALA A 320 23.17 -1.13 -0.04
CA ALA A 320 23.30 0.32 0.11
C ALA A 320 22.86 1.08 -1.16
N GLU A 321 23.22 0.59 -2.35
CA GLU A 321 22.78 1.18 -3.63
C GLU A 321 21.25 1.13 -3.80
N GLU A 322 20.62 0.01 -3.47
CA GLU A 322 19.17 -0.18 -3.65
C GLU A 322 18.34 0.56 -2.59
N LEU A 323 18.87 0.72 -1.37
CA LEU A 323 18.14 1.36 -0.27
C LEU A 323 18.37 2.87 -0.16
N LEU A 324 19.48 3.38 -0.70
CA LEU A 324 19.70 4.82 -0.74
C LEU A 324 18.78 5.44 -1.78
N LEU A 325 18.07 6.50 -1.37
CA LEU A 325 17.32 7.33 -2.30
C LEU A 325 18.30 7.95 -3.29
N LYS A 326 17.90 8.04 -4.57
CA LYS A 326 18.70 8.67 -5.64
C LYS A 326 19.10 10.13 -5.34
N GLU A 327 18.44 10.77 -4.38
CA GLU A 327 18.67 12.14 -3.93
C GLU A 327 19.63 12.23 -2.73
N SER A 328 20.12 11.10 -2.20
CA SER A 328 21.08 11.10 -1.09
C SER A 328 22.50 11.38 -1.58
N ASP A 329 23.18 12.33 -0.93
CA ASP A 329 24.62 12.58 -1.14
C ASP A 329 25.51 11.47 -0.55
N ALA A 330 24.93 10.51 0.18
CA ALA A 330 25.68 9.42 0.78
C ALA A 330 26.22 8.47 -0.29
N ARG A 331 27.51 8.15 -0.21
CA ARG A 331 28.13 7.18 -1.12
C ARG A 331 27.76 5.76 -0.68
N PRO A 332 27.19 4.91 -1.57
CA PRO A 332 26.82 3.55 -1.21
C PRO A 332 27.98 2.73 -0.61
N ALA A 333 29.21 2.95 -1.08
CA ALA A 333 30.40 2.28 -0.55
C ALA A 333 30.70 2.64 0.92
N GLU A 334 30.45 3.89 1.34
CA GLU A 334 30.67 4.35 2.72
C GLU A 334 29.63 3.75 3.66
N VAL A 335 28.35 3.79 3.26
CA VAL A 335 27.25 3.15 4.00
C VAL A 335 27.46 1.63 4.07
N ALA A 336 27.92 1.02 2.97
CA ALA A 336 28.21 -0.40 2.95
C ALA A 336 29.38 -0.78 3.86
N ALA A 337 30.37 0.09 4.09
CA ALA A 337 31.47 -0.17 5.01
C ALA A 337 31.04 -0.12 6.49
N ASP A 338 30.08 0.75 6.83
CA ASP A 338 29.53 0.88 8.19
C ASP A 338 28.33 -0.06 8.41
N SER A 339 28.53 -1.13 9.19
CA SER A 339 27.47 -2.13 9.43
C SER A 339 26.27 -1.52 10.18
N GLY A 340 26.51 -0.55 11.05
CA GLY A 340 25.50 0.10 11.86
C GLY A 340 24.61 1.02 11.03
N GLU A 341 25.20 1.85 10.18
CA GLU A 341 24.43 2.73 9.28
C GLU A 341 23.67 1.93 8.22
N LEU A 342 24.25 0.86 7.65
CA LEU A 342 23.52 -0.02 6.74
C LEU A 342 22.32 -0.69 7.42
N LEU A 343 22.48 -1.22 8.64
CA LEU A 343 21.36 -1.85 9.37
C LEU A 343 20.28 -0.83 9.76
N LYS A 344 20.68 0.39 10.10
CA LYS A 344 19.76 1.49 10.39
C LYS A 344 18.96 1.88 9.15
N LEU A 345 19.60 1.95 7.98
CA LEU A 345 18.93 2.15 6.69
C LEU A 345 18.02 0.97 6.34
N TRP A 346 18.50 -0.26 6.52
CA TRP A 346 17.71 -1.48 6.29
C TRP A 346 16.45 -1.50 7.16
N ARG A 347 16.55 -1.18 8.47
CA ARG A 347 15.43 -1.17 9.41
C ARG A 347 14.49 0.03 9.24
N SER A 348 14.94 1.12 8.60
CA SER A 348 14.11 2.31 8.38
C SER A 348 13.13 2.15 7.22
N VAL A 349 13.45 1.29 6.25
CA VAL A 349 12.56 0.95 5.14
C VAL A 349 11.55 -0.13 5.54
N GLY A 350 10.39 -0.15 4.86
CA GLY A 350 9.36 -1.16 5.10
C GLY A 350 9.78 -2.57 4.68
N SER A 351 9.14 -3.59 5.23
CA SER A 351 9.43 -5.00 4.93
C SER A 351 9.34 -5.34 3.44
N ASP A 352 8.42 -4.71 2.71
CA ASP A 352 8.26 -4.93 1.26
C ASP A 352 9.49 -4.42 0.49
N THR A 353 10.00 -3.24 0.84
CA THR A 353 11.22 -2.66 0.27
C THR A 353 12.45 -3.50 0.60
N GLN A 354 12.54 -4.01 1.83
CA GLN A 354 13.61 -4.94 2.23
C GLN A 354 13.62 -6.21 1.36
N HIS A 355 12.45 -6.84 1.15
CA HIS A 355 12.34 -8.02 0.30
C HIS A 355 12.68 -7.73 -1.16
N GLU A 356 12.24 -6.58 -1.67
CA GLU A 356 12.54 -6.16 -3.04
C GLU A 356 14.05 -5.92 -3.22
N ALA A 357 14.68 -5.15 -2.33
CA ALA A 357 16.12 -4.89 -2.38
C ALA A 357 16.93 -6.19 -2.29
N ALA A 358 16.53 -7.11 -1.39
CA ALA A 358 17.18 -8.43 -1.31
C ALA A 358 17.04 -9.24 -2.59
N ARG A 359 15.87 -9.20 -3.25
CA ARG A 359 15.61 -9.89 -4.52
C ARG A 359 16.44 -9.29 -5.66
N VAL A 360 16.50 -7.97 -5.78
CA VAL A 360 17.30 -7.28 -6.80
C VAL A 360 18.79 -7.59 -6.60
N CYS A 361 19.29 -7.53 -5.36
CA CYS A 361 20.68 -7.86 -5.08
C CYS A 361 21.01 -9.33 -5.30
N ALA A 362 20.10 -10.24 -4.97
CA ALA A 362 20.26 -11.66 -5.26
C ALA A 362 20.40 -11.89 -6.78
N ALA A 363 19.51 -11.30 -7.58
CA ALA A 363 19.59 -11.38 -9.04
C ALA A 363 20.88 -10.76 -9.60
N ARG A 364 21.28 -9.58 -9.10
CA ARG A 364 22.50 -8.87 -9.55
C ARG A 364 23.79 -9.61 -9.21
N LEU A 365 23.81 -10.33 -8.09
CA LEU A 365 24.99 -11.05 -7.61
C LEU A 365 24.99 -12.54 -7.98
N GLY A 366 23.93 -13.04 -8.62
CA GLY A 366 23.78 -14.47 -8.91
C GLY A 366 23.60 -15.34 -7.65
N ALA A 367 22.97 -14.78 -6.61
CA ALA A 367 22.65 -15.45 -5.35
C ALA A 367 21.17 -15.85 -5.25
N GLU A 368 20.88 -16.67 -4.26
CA GLU A 368 19.52 -16.81 -3.74
C GLU A 368 19.18 -15.66 -2.79
N THR A 369 17.92 -15.18 -2.81
CA THR A 369 17.44 -14.14 -1.88
C THR A 369 17.68 -14.50 -0.42
N ARG A 370 17.63 -15.80 -0.07
CA ARG A 370 17.90 -16.30 1.27
C ARG A 370 19.34 -16.04 1.73
N GLN A 371 20.31 -16.10 0.81
CA GLN A 371 21.72 -15.83 1.11
C GLN A 371 21.94 -14.34 1.43
N VAL A 372 21.29 -13.45 0.67
CA VAL A 372 21.33 -12.00 0.94
C VAL A 372 20.75 -11.69 2.33
N GLN A 373 19.61 -12.31 2.68
CA GLN A 373 19.01 -12.16 3.99
C GLN A 373 19.90 -12.70 5.12
N GLN A 374 20.58 -13.84 4.91
CA GLN A 374 21.54 -14.39 5.88
C GLN A 374 22.71 -13.43 6.16
N VAL A 375 23.23 -12.75 5.13
CA VAL A 375 24.28 -11.74 5.33
C VAL A 375 23.77 -10.59 6.20
N VAL A 376 22.55 -10.10 5.97
CA VAL A 376 21.95 -9.04 6.81
C VAL A 376 21.74 -9.53 8.26
N SER A 377 21.21 -10.73 8.45
CA SER A 377 21.05 -11.31 9.80
C SER A 377 22.39 -11.49 10.53
N ALA A 378 23.45 -11.88 9.82
CA ALA A 378 24.78 -11.99 10.40
C ALA A 378 25.35 -10.63 10.81
N LEU A 379 25.07 -9.56 10.06
CA LEU A 379 25.44 -8.19 10.46
C LEU A 379 24.68 -7.77 11.71
N ASP A 380 23.39 -8.10 11.81
CA ASP A 380 22.53 -7.80 12.95
C ASP A 380 23.09 -8.42 14.24
N THR A 381 23.42 -9.71 14.18
CA THR A 381 24.02 -10.45 15.31
C THR A 381 25.36 -9.86 15.73
N ARG A 382 26.25 -9.53 14.78
CA ARG A 382 27.55 -8.92 15.08
C ARG A 382 27.41 -7.54 15.73
N LEU A 383 26.40 -6.76 15.34
CA LEU A 383 26.15 -5.45 15.95
C LEU A 383 25.69 -5.62 17.40
N ASP A 384 24.81 -6.58 17.68
CA ASP A 384 24.36 -6.88 19.05
C ASP A 384 25.51 -7.38 19.94
N GLU A 385 26.40 -8.21 19.39
CA GLU A 385 27.62 -8.65 20.09
C GLU A 385 28.59 -7.50 20.38
N ALA A 386 28.79 -6.59 19.41
CA ALA A 386 29.65 -5.41 19.57
C ALA A 386 29.10 -4.41 20.61
N VAL A 387 27.77 -4.34 20.75
CA VAL A 387 27.06 -3.51 21.75
C VAL A 387 26.91 -4.24 23.09
N GLY A 388 27.44 -5.47 23.21
CA GLY A 388 27.39 -6.34 24.38
C GLY A 388 27.66 -5.66 25.74
N PRO A 389 27.27 -6.32 26.83
CA PRO A 389 26.79 -5.68 28.07
C PRO A 389 27.89 -4.94 28.84
N ARG A 390 28.26 -3.74 28.38
CA ARG A 390 29.06 -2.78 29.16
C ARG A 390 28.36 -2.35 30.45
N GLN A 391 27.09 -2.71 30.65
CA GLN A 391 26.34 -2.42 31.87
C GLN A 391 26.65 -3.37 33.05
N GLY A 392 27.32 -4.50 32.84
CA GLY A 392 27.60 -5.46 33.92
C GLY A 392 28.74 -5.07 34.87
N ALA A 393 29.72 -4.28 34.40
CA ALA A 393 30.94 -4.04 35.18
C ALA A 393 30.86 -2.85 36.16
N ARG A 394 29.84 -1.97 36.05
CA ARG A 394 29.72 -0.79 36.94
C ARG A 394 28.84 -0.98 38.17
N GLN A 395 28.08 -2.09 38.29
CA GLN A 395 27.26 -2.32 39.49
C GLN A 395 28.01 -2.97 40.65
N SER A 396 29.20 -3.53 40.43
CA SER A 396 30.02 -4.14 41.48
C SER A 396 30.94 -3.17 42.24
N GLU A 397 31.00 -1.89 41.84
CA GLU A 397 31.91 -0.90 42.46
C GLU A 397 31.22 0.04 43.47
N HIS A 398 29.95 -0.19 43.79
CA HIS A 398 29.21 0.54 44.84
C HIS A 398 28.78 -0.34 46.03
N ALA A 399 29.35 -1.54 46.15
CA ALA A 399 29.10 -2.47 47.25
C ALA A 399 30.31 -2.68 48.18
N ARG A 400 31.18 -1.66 48.36
CA ARG A 400 32.25 -1.68 49.36
C ARG A 400 32.23 -0.45 50.24
#